data_AF-A0A2W2JGN3-F1
#
_entry.id   AF-A0A2W2JGN3-F1
#
_cell.length_a   1.000
_cell.length_b   1.000
_cell.length_c   1.000
_cell.angle_alpha   90.00
_cell.angle_beta   90.00
_cell.angle_gamma   90.00
#
_symmetry.space_group_name_H-M   'P 1'
#
loop_
_entity.id
_entity.type
_entity.pdbx_description
1 polymer ?
#
loop_
_entity_poly.entity_id
_entity_poly.type
_entity_poly.pdbx_seq_one_letter_code
_entity_poly.pdbx_strand_id
1 'polypeptide(L)'
;LGDHVLDAGAAARALGSPHAGLLAQPTLNPLLAAGRTAWTDVRRALTEWVTVPSHQEAVAPFLHPLSSVTLHLPFEVADYVDFYSSENHARNVGRIFR
;
A
#
# COMPACT_ATOMS: atom_id res chain seq x y z
N LEU A 1 -2.40 6.17 -8.29
CA LEU A 1 -2.69 7.59 -8.58
C LEU A 1 -3.19 7.64 -10.00
N GLY A 2 -4.51 7.56 -10.21
CA GLY A 2 -5.04 7.21 -11.52
C GLY A 2 -4.41 5.91 -12.03
N ASP A 3 -3.80 5.97 -13.20
CA ASP A 3 -3.07 4.92 -13.92
C ASP A 3 -1.56 4.82 -13.57
N HIS A 4 -1.10 5.49 -12.51
CA HIS A 4 0.29 5.47 -12.06
C HIS A 4 0.46 4.86 -10.66
N VAL A 5 1.64 4.29 -10.41
CA VAL A 5 2.15 3.91 -9.08
C VAL A 5 3.29 4.84 -8.69
N LEU A 6 3.39 5.14 -7.39
CA LEU A 6 4.51 5.90 -6.84
C LEU A 6 5.53 4.94 -6.23
N ASP A 7 6.80 5.04 -6.61
CA ASP A 7 7.89 4.48 -5.80
C ASP A 7 8.04 5.32 -4.52
N ALA A 8 7.31 4.90 -3.48
CA ALA A 8 7.27 5.58 -2.20
C ALA A 8 8.63 5.63 -1.50
N GLY A 9 9.47 4.60 -1.69
CA GLY A 9 10.80 4.54 -1.08
C GLY A 9 11.78 5.51 -1.75
N ALA A 10 11.72 5.66 -3.08
CA ALA A 10 12.51 6.65 -3.80
C ALA A 10 12.05 8.09 -3.51
N ALA A 11 10.73 8.34 -3.53
CA ALA A 11 10.16 9.63 -3.19
C ALA A 11 10.48 10.05 -1.73
N ALA A 12 10.37 9.11 -0.78
CA ALA A 12 10.73 9.35 0.61
C ALA A 12 12.20 9.76 0.77
N ARG A 13 13.12 9.14 0.03
CA ARG A 13 14.54 9.50 0.03
C ARG A 13 14.77 10.89 -0.55
N ALA A 14 14.15 11.19 -1.70
CA ALA A 14 14.29 12.50 -2.36
C ALA A 14 13.77 13.66 -1.50
N LEU A 15 12.71 13.41 -0.71
CA LEU A 15 12.09 14.40 0.17
C LEU A 15 12.64 14.39 1.61
N GLY A 16 13.68 13.61 1.90
CA GLY A 16 14.29 13.56 3.22
C GLY A 16 13.39 13.00 4.34
N SER A 17 12.45 12.13 3.99
CA SER A 17 11.49 11.55 4.93
C SER A 17 12.18 10.61 5.94
N PRO A 18 11.83 10.66 7.24
CA PRO A 18 12.31 9.70 8.22
C PRO A 18 11.81 8.27 7.95
N HIS A 19 10.80 8.09 7.09
CA HIS A 19 10.23 6.79 6.75
C HIS A 19 10.86 6.14 5.51
N ALA A 20 11.92 6.73 4.94
CA ALA A 20 12.59 6.20 3.75
C ALA A 20 13.04 4.74 3.91
N GLY A 21 13.64 4.38 5.05
CA GLY A 21 14.07 3.00 5.30
C GLY A 21 12.90 2.01 5.44
N LEU A 22 11.74 2.49 5.90
CA LEU A 22 10.52 1.69 6.06
C LEU A 22 9.82 1.46 4.71
N LEU A 23 9.78 2.50 3.87
CA LEU A 23 9.14 2.48 2.55
C LEU A 23 9.99 1.84 1.45
N ALA A 24 11.29 1.65 1.68
CA ALA A 24 12.19 0.99 0.75
C ALA A 24 12.25 -0.54 0.93
N GLN A 25 11.45 -1.11 1.84
CA GLN A 25 11.43 -2.56 2.07
C GLN A 25 10.73 -3.28 0.91
N PRO A 26 11.20 -4.48 0.54
CA PRO A 26 10.64 -5.24 -0.59
C PRO A 26 9.23 -5.80 -0.31
N THR A 27 8.83 -5.85 0.97
CA THR A 27 7.51 -6.28 1.42
C THR A 27 6.93 -5.25 2.39
N LEU A 28 5.62 -5.24 2.56
CA LEU A 28 4.95 -4.36 3.52
C LEU A 28 5.06 -4.84 4.97
N ASN A 29 5.62 -6.03 5.25
CA ASN A 29 5.71 -6.58 6.62
C ASN A 29 6.32 -5.59 7.62
N PRO A 30 7.44 -4.90 7.35
CA PRO A 30 8.00 -3.94 8.30
C PRO A 30 7.09 -2.73 8.51
N LEU A 31 6.43 -2.23 7.47
CA LEU A 31 5.46 -1.15 7.58
C LEU A 31 4.25 -1.57 8.42
N LEU A 32 3.71 -2.77 8.18
CA LEU A 32 2.60 -3.33 8.96
C LEU A 32 3.00 -3.56 10.42
N ALA A 33 4.24 -3.99 10.70
CA ALA A 33 4.74 -4.14 12.07
C ALA A 33 4.94 -2.81 12.81
N ALA A 34 5.18 -1.70 12.09
CA ALA A 34 5.42 -0.38 12.68
C ALA A 34 4.18 0.25 13.36
N GLY A 35 2.99 -0.30 13.12
CA GLY A 35 1.77 0.06 13.82
C GLY A 35 1.14 1.40 13.42
N ARG A 36 0.01 1.71 14.07
CA ARG A 36 -0.93 2.75 13.66
C ARG A 36 -0.33 4.15 13.55
N THR A 37 0.57 4.53 14.45
CA THR A 37 1.22 5.85 14.43
C THR A 37 2.04 6.01 13.15
N ALA A 38 2.91 5.05 12.85
CA ALA A 38 3.71 5.06 11.63
C ALA A 38 2.84 5.08 10.36
N TRP A 39 1.75 4.31 10.33
CA TRP A 39 0.82 4.32 9.19
C TRP A 39 0.17 5.68 8.98
N THR A 40 -0.19 6.35 10.07
CA THR A 40 -0.83 7.67 10.03
C THR A 40 0.15 8.70 9.48
N ASP A 41 1.39 8.68 9.96
CA ASP A 41 2.44 9.59 9.51
C ASP A 41 2.82 9.35 8.05
N VAL A 42 3.02 8.08 7.66
CA VAL A 42 3.28 7.69 6.28
C VAL A 42 2.14 8.11 5.35
N ARG A 43 0.88 7.87 5.74
CA ARG A 43 -0.28 8.26 4.93
C ARG A 43 -0.35 9.78 4.76
N ARG A 44 -0.11 10.54 5.83
CA ARG A 44 -0.06 12.01 5.78
C ARG A 44 1.02 12.47 4.81
N ALA A 45 2.23 11.95 4.95
CA ALA A 45 3.36 12.30 4.08
C ALA A 45 3.08 11.96 2.61
N LEU A 46 2.62 10.73 2.31
CA LEU A 46 2.27 10.33 0.95
C LEU A 46 1.18 11.23 0.34
N THR A 47 0.17 11.60 1.13
CA THR A 47 -0.90 12.50 0.68
C THR A 47 -0.34 13.88 0.35
N GLU A 48 0.50 14.44 1.22
CA GLU A 48 1.16 15.73 1.03
C GLU A 48 2.02 15.74 -0.25
N TRP A 49 2.84 14.71 -0.46
CA TRP A 49 3.73 14.60 -1.61
C TRP A 49 2.98 14.57 -2.95
N VAL A 50 1.78 13.99 -3.00
CA VAL A 50 1.00 13.86 -4.24
C VAL A 50 -0.05 14.97 -4.43
N THR A 51 -0.29 15.80 -3.41
CA THR A 51 -1.31 16.87 -3.48
C THR A 51 -0.73 18.27 -3.45
N VAL A 52 0.40 18.50 -2.78
CA VAL A 52 1.01 19.83 -2.68
C VAL A 52 1.86 20.11 -3.92
N PRO A 53 1.57 21.17 -4.71
CA PRO A 53 2.26 21.44 -5.96
C PRO A 53 3.79 21.60 -5.84
N SER A 54 4.28 22.09 -4.70
CA SER A 54 5.73 22.25 -4.46
C SER A 54 6.51 20.93 -4.42
N HIS A 55 5.84 19.78 -4.25
CA HIS A 55 6.48 18.47 -4.29
C HIS A 55 6.43 17.81 -5.67
N GLN A 56 5.69 18.37 -6.63
CA GLN A 56 5.45 17.73 -7.92
C GLN A 56 6.75 17.44 -8.68
N GLU A 57 7.68 18.40 -8.75
CA GLU A 57 8.96 18.21 -9.44
C GLU A 57 9.84 17.13 -8.77
N ALA A 58 9.82 17.06 -7.45
CA ALA A 58 10.58 16.08 -6.70
C ALA A 58 9.99 14.66 -6.81
N VAL A 59 8.66 14.54 -6.97
CA VAL A 59 7.94 13.27 -7.01
C VAL A 59 7.79 12.70 -8.42
N ALA A 60 7.69 13.56 -9.43
CA ALA A 60 7.45 13.17 -10.82
C ALA A 60 8.37 12.05 -11.35
N PRO A 61 9.70 12.02 -11.05
CA PRO A 61 10.59 10.95 -11.51
C PRO A 61 10.25 9.56 -10.96
N PHE A 62 9.48 9.49 -9.87
CA PHE A 62 9.15 8.26 -9.16
C PHE A 62 7.71 7.77 -9.44
N LEU A 63 7.00 8.44 -10.35
CA LEU A 63 5.71 7.98 -10.85
C LEU A 63 5.94 7.07 -12.05
N HIS A 64 5.53 5.81 -11.91
CA HIS A 64 5.60 4.82 -12.97
C HIS A 64 4.20 4.51 -13.49
N PRO A 65 4.01 4.37 -14.82
CA PRO A 65 2.76 3.82 -15.35
C PRO A 65 2.47 2.46 -14.71
N LEU A 66 1.23 2.25 -14.27
CA LEU A 66 0.80 0.97 -13.69
C LEU A 66 0.98 -0.18 -14.70
N SER A 67 0.83 0.11 -16.00
CA SER A 67 1.02 -0.84 -17.08
C SER A 67 2.48 -1.24 -17.31
N SER A 68 3.45 -0.50 -16.75
CA SER A 68 4.88 -0.78 -16.93
C SER A 68 5.53 -1.48 -15.72
N VAL A 69 4.75 -1.80 -14.69
CA VAL A 69 5.26 -2.45 -13.48
C VAL A 69 4.68 -3.85 -13.31
N THR A 70 5.44 -4.71 -12.64
CA THR A 70 4.93 -6.02 -12.19
C THR A 70 4.55 -5.89 -10.71
N LEU A 71 3.31 -6.26 -10.38
CA LEU A 71 2.86 -6.32 -8.99
C LEU A 71 3.28 -7.64 -8.36
N HIS A 72 3.66 -7.58 -7.09
CA HIS A 72 4.04 -8.74 -6.28
C HIS A 72 3.07 -8.92 -5.11
N LEU A 73 3.18 -10.04 -4.41
CA LEU A 73 2.46 -10.23 -3.15
C LEU A 73 2.89 -9.14 -2.15
N PRO A 74 1.95 -8.43 -1.50
CA PRO A 74 2.29 -7.23 -0.75
C PRO A 74 2.99 -7.51 0.58
N PHE A 75 2.80 -8.69 1.16
CA PHE A 75 3.42 -9.10 2.41
C PHE A 75 3.60 -10.62 2.43
N GLU A 76 4.53 -11.08 3.25
CA GLU A 76 4.73 -12.50 3.53
C GLU A 76 3.57 -12.99 4.39
N VAL A 77 2.76 -13.90 3.84
CA VAL A 77 1.63 -14.52 4.53
C VAL A 77 2.18 -15.56 5.50
N ALA A 78 2.10 -15.28 6.81
CA ALA A 78 2.43 -16.25 7.84
C ALA A 78 1.30 -17.28 8.01
N ASP A 79 0.07 -16.79 8.18
CA ASP A 79 -1.14 -17.58 8.33
C ASP A 79 -2.28 -16.95 7.51
N TYR A 80 -3.16 -17.80 6.97
CA TYR A 80 -4.35 -17.39 6.24
C TYR A 80 -5.58 -18.02 6.88
N VAL A 81 -6.57 -17.19 7.22
CA VAL A 81 -7.85 -17.60 7.78
C VAL A 81 -8.95 -17.08 6.89
N ASP A 82 -9.79 -17.99 6.40
CA ASP A 82 -10.99 -17.65 5.64
C ASP A 82 -12.23 -17.78 6.54
N PHE A 83 -13.01 -16.70 6.65
CA PHE A 83 -14.19 -16.65 7.52
C PHE A 83 -15.48 -16.81 6.73
N TYR A 84 -16.41 -17.62 7.26
CA TYR A 84 -17.73 -17.84 6.65
C TYR A 84 -18.80 -16.88 7.19
N SER A 85 -18.54 -15.58 7.12
CA SER A 85 -19.33 -14.56 7.86
C SER A 85 -20.47 -13.90 7.08
N SER A 86 -20.67 -14.24 5.80
CA SER A 86 -21.76 -13.68 5.00
C SER A 86 -23.03 -14.52 5.12
N GLU A 87 -24.07 -13.99 5.76
CA GLU A 87 -25.34 -14.70 5.97
C GLU A 87 -26.00 -15.12 4.65
N ASN A 88 -26.07 -14.22 3.67
CA ASN A 88 -26.65 -14.53 2.37
C ASN A 88 -25.83 -15.59 1.62
N HIS A 89 -24.49 -15.52 1.70
CA HIS A 89 -23.62 -16.55 1.16
C HIS A 89 -23.88 -17.90 1.83
N ALA A 90 -23.92 -17.91 3.17
CA ALA A 90 -24.19 -19.09 3.98
C ALA A 90 -25.55 -19.75 3.68
N ARG A 91 -26.58 -18.92 3.56
CA ARG A 91 -27.96 -19.35 3.26
C ARG A 91 -28.09 -19.89 1.84
N ASN A 92 -27.49 -19.22 0.85
CA ASN A 92 -27.56 -19.65 -0.54
C ASN A 92 -26.87 -20.99 -0.77
N VAL A 93 -25.66 -21.16 -0.21
CA VAL A 93 -24.98 -22.47 -0.20
C VAL A 93 -25.84 -23.51 0.51
N GLY A 94 -26.42 -23.15 1.66
CA GLY A 94 -27.36 -24.02 2.37
C GLY A 94 -28.46 -24.59 1.46
N ARG A 95 -29.20 -23.73 0.74
CA ARG A 95 -30.31 -24.13 -0.14
C ARG A 95 -29.93 -25.08 -1.28
N ILE A 96 -28.67 -25.11 -1.69
CA ILE A 96 -28.20 -26.02 -2.75
C ILE A 96 -27.97 -27.43 -2.19
N PHE A 97 -27.48 -27.52 -0.95
CA PHE A 97 -27.02 -28.77 -0.35
C PHE A 97 -28.02 -29.43 0.59
N ARG A 98 -29.07 -28.72 1.02
CA ARG A 98 -30.07 -29.15 2.01
C ARG A 98 -31.35 -28.33 1.88
#